data_AF-A0A644ZXP4-F1
#
_entry.id   AF-A0A644ZXP4-F1
#
_cell.length_a   1.000
_cell.length_b   1.000
_cell.length_c   1.000
_cell.angle_alpha   90.00
_cell.angle_beta   90.00
_cell.angle_gamma   90.00
#
_symmetry.space_group_name_H-M   'P 1'
#
loop_
_entity.id
_entity.type
_entity.pdbx_description
1 polymer ?
#
loop_
_entity_poly.entity_id
_entity_poly.type
_entity_poly.pdbx_seq_one_letter_code
_entity_poly.pdbx_strand_id
1 'polypeptide(L)'
;MRFCVENMYPWRTPAGEYQAYLPTWDPTDEPYEHLTLDLSHAATAQVRSLDLVRAWGDRLQHLHLTDGLGSFRDEHLAPGAGNQQAAEVLAHVLAHGYTGDLCLEMNTRSAGSRAGRERLLVDALAWTRDRVAASREVATRRS
;
A
#
# COMPACT_ATOMS: atom_id res chain seq x y z
N MET A 1 12.54 17.67 5.25
CA MET A 1 11.60 17.18 4.21
C MET A 1 12.20 15.90 3.65
N ARG A 2 11.41 14.81 3.56
CA ARG A 2 11.83 13.52 3.00
C ARG A 2 11.31 13.40 1.57
N PHE A 3 12.08 12.78 0.69
CA PHE A 3 11.65 12.40 -0.65
C PHE A 3 11.56 10.88 -0.71
N CYS A 4 10.34 10.36 -0.80
CA CYS A 4 10.08 8.91 -0.82
C CYS A 4 9.77 8.49 -2.25
N VAL A 5 10.56 7.56 -2.81
CA VAL A 5 10.32 7.03 -4.15
C VAL A 5 9.33 5.87 -4.07
N GLU A 6 8.26 5.96 -4.83
CA GLU A 6 7.17 4.98 -4.83
C GLU A 6 7.46 3.78 -5.73
N ASN A 7 7.08 2.57 -5.31
CA ASN A 7 7.00 1.46 -6.27
C ASN A 7 5.86 1.71 -7.25
N MET A 8 6.15 1.61 -8.53
CA MET A 8 5.14 1.59 -9.57
C MET A 8 4.75 0.13 -9.85
N TYR A 9 4.26 -0.15 -11.06
CA TYR A 9 3.90 -1.50 -11.50
C TYR A 9 4.31 -1.73 -12.95
N PRO A 10 4.61 -2.98 -13.36
CA PRO A 10 4.88 -3.28 -14.75
C PRO A 10 3.63 -3.06 -15.61
N TRP A 11 3.80 -2.47 -16.79
CA TRP A 11 2.72 -2.38 -17.76
C TRP A 11 2.62 -3.69 -18.51
N ARG A 12 1.45 -4.32 -18.51
CA ARG A 12 1.24 -5.61 -19.20
C ARG A 12 0.30 -5.46 -20.38
N THR A 13 0.69 -6.08 -21.48
CA THR A 13 -0.14 -6.28 -22.67
C THR A 13 -0.21 -7.77 -22.99
N PRO A 14 -1.14 -8.21 -23.86
CA PRO A 14 -1.11 -9.59 -24.35
C PRO A 14 0.22 -9.99 -25.02
N ALA A 15 1.03 -9.02 -25.46
CA ALA A 15 2.33 -9.24 -26.11
C ALA A 15 3.52 -9.27 -25.12
N GLY A 16 3.29 -9.03 -23.83
CA GLY A 16 4.34 -9.03 -22.79
C GLY A 16 4.32 -7.80 -21.89
N GLU A 17 5.36 -7.69 -21.07
CA GLU A 17 5.58 -6.56 -20.17
C GLU A 17 6.34 -5.42 -20.88
N TYR A 18 5.96 -4.19 -20.59
CA TYR A 18 6.56 -2.97 -21.14
C TYR A 18 7.17 -2.14 -20.00
N GLN A 19 8.44 -1.75 -20.15
CA GLN A 19 9.13 -0.89 -19.19
C GLN A 19 8.70 0.57 -19.39
N ALA A 20 7.65 0.96 -18.68
CA ALA A 20 7.12 2.33 -18.71
C ALA A 20 7.85 3.29 -17.75
N TYR A 21 8.68 2.77 -16.84
CA TYR A 21 9.33 3.52 -15.77
C TYR A 21 10.85 3.33 -15.82
N LEU A 22 11.58 4.42 -15.62
CA LEU A 22 13.03 4.43 -15.49
C LEU A 22 13.43 4.79 -14.04
N PRO A 23 14.48 4.17 -13.48
CA PRO A 23 15.22 3.04 -14.05
C PRO A 23 14.42 1.73 -14.04
N THR A 24 13.46 1.60 -13.12
CA THR A 24 12.61 0.41 -12.94
C THR A 24 11.32 0.83 -12.24
N TRP A 25 10.31 -0.04 -12.25
CA TRP A 25 9.09 0.14 -11.46
C TRP A 25 9.29 -0.25 -9.99
N ASP A 26 10.27 -1.10 -9.71
CA ASP A 26 10.60 -1.59 -8.36
C ASP A 26 11.87 -0.89 -7.82
N PRO A 27 11.77 0.07 -6.90
CA PRO A 27 12.91 0.79 -6.37
C PRO A 27 13.71 0.02 -5.30
N THR A 28 13.42 -1.27 -5.07
CA THR A 28 14.05 -2.08 -4.01
C THR A 28 15.58 -2.02 -4.05
N ASP A 29 16.17 -2.23 -5.23
CA ASP A 29 17.63 -2.28 -5.41
C ASP A 29 18.25 -0.90 -5.75
N GLU A 30 17.42 0.14 -5.86
CA GLU A 30 17.88 1.49 -6.18
C GLU A 30 18.40 2.21 -4.93
N PRO A 31 19.38 3.13 -5.07
CA PRO A 31 20.06 3.78 -3.94
C PRO A 31 19.24 4.92 -3.30
N TYR A 32 17.91 4.78 -3.24
CA TYR A 32 17.02 5.74 -2.60
C TYR A 32 16.94 5.51 -1.08
N GLU A 33 17.11 6.60 -0.32
CA GLU A 33 17.09 6.58 1.14
C GLU A 33 15.69 6.28 1.72
N HIS A 34 14.65 6.80 1.07
CA HIS A 34 13.28 6.67 1.53
C HIS A 34 12.38 6.17 0.41
N LEU A 35 11.46 5.27 0.75
CA LEU A 35 10.56 4.61 -0.17
C LEU A 35 9.10 4.78 0.26
N THR A 36 8.23 4.86 -0.73
CA THR A 36 6.77 4.78 -0.58
C THR A 36 6.31 3.41 -1.06
N LEU A 37 5.56 2.70 -0.23
CA LEU A 37 4.91 1.46 -0.66
C LEU A 37 3.45 1.75 -1.01
N ASP A 38 3.05 1.43 -2.24
CA ASP A 38 1.65 1.30 -2.64
C ASP A 38 1.27 -0.18 -2.81
N LEU A 39 0.23 -0.61 -2.09
CA LEU A 39 -0.20 -2.01 -2.06
C LEU A 39 -0.87 -2.45 -3.37
N SER A 40 -1.57 -1.54 -4.06
CA SER A 40 -2.24 -1.82 -5.33
C SER A 40 -1.24 -1.95 -6.47
N HIS A 41 -0.15 -1.18 -6.42
CA HIS A 41 0.99 -1.35 -7.32
C HIS A 41 1.70 -2.69 -7.07
N ALA A 42 1.92 -3.07 -5.80
CA ALA A 42 2.45 -4.38 -5.46
C ALA A 42 1.54 -5.51 -5.97
N ALA A 43 0.22 -5.39 -5.80
CA ALA A 43 -0.75 -6.32 -6.35
C ALA A 43 -0.62 -6.43 -7.86
N THR A 44 -0.62 -5.28 -8.55
CA THR A 44 -0.49 -5.21 -10.01
C THR A 44 0.83 -5.83 -10.45
N ALA A 45 1.93 -5.64 -9.71
CA ALA A 45 3.21 -6.29 -9.97
C ALA A 45 3.24 -7.80 -9.66
N GLN A 46 2.18 -8.35 -9.06
CA GLN A 46 2.09 -9.72 -8.54
C GLN A 46 3.13 -10.01 -7.45
N VAL A 47 3.48 -8.97 -6.69
CA VAL A 47 4.36 -9.04 -5.52
C VAL A 47 3.50 -8.96 -4.26
N ARG A 48 3.92 -9.63 -3.19
CA ARG A 48 3.25 -9.52 -1.90
C ARG A 48 3.75 -8.28 -1.19
N SER A 49 2.84 -7.39 -0.81
CA SER A 49 3.18 -6.19 -0.03
C SER A 49 3.99 -6.47 1.24
N LEU A 50 3.70 -7.55 1.98
CA LEU A 50 4.47 -7.93 3.18
C LEU A 50 5.94 -8.24 2.89
N ASP A 51 6.27 -8.71 1.69
CA ASP A 51 7.67 -8.99 1.34
C ASP A 51 8.43 -7.68 1.12
N LEU A 52 7.81 -6.70 0.45
CA LEU A 52 8.37 -5.35 0.27
C LEU A 52 8.56 -4.63 1.62
N VAL A 53 7.54 -4.66 2.49
CA VAL A 53 7.64 -4.08 3.84
C VAL A 53 8.84 -4.62 4.61
N ARG A 54 9.04 -5.95 4.56
CA ARG A 54 10.17 -6.61 5.26
C ARG A 54 11.51 -6.28 4.61
N ALA A 55 11.55 -6.23 3.28
CA ALA A 55 12.77 -5.95 2.53
C ALA A 55 13.24 -4.50 2.73
N TRP A 56 12.30 -3.55 2.75
CA TRP A 56 12.63 -2.13 2.81
C TRP A 56 12.93 -1.64 4.22
N GLY A 57 12.29 -2.25 5.24
CA GLY A 57 12.55 -1.94 6.65
C GLY A 57 12.50 -0.42 6.91
N ASP A 58 13.58 0.12 7.48
CA ASP A 58 13.68 1.54 7.82
C ASP A 58 13.63 2.49 6.61
N ARG A 59 13.85 1.99 5.38
CA ARG A 59 13.69 2.80 4.16
C ARG A 59 12.23 3.09 3.87
N LEU A 60 11.30 2.25 4.32
CA LEU A 60 9.87 2.52 4.19
C LEU A 60 9.51 3.70 5.09
N GLN A 61 9.15 4.83 4.48
CA GLN A 61 8.82 6.07 5.19
C GLN A 61 7.47 6.66 4.78
N HIS A 62 6.83 6.11 3.77
CA HIS A 62 5.47 6.43 3.37
C HIS A 62 4.74 5.15 2.95
N LEU A 63 3.50 4.97 3.38
CA LEU A 63 2.65 3.83 3.01
C LEU A 63 1.33 4.34 2.44
N HIS A 64 1.07 4.06 1.17
CA HIS A 64 -0.25 4.19 0.57
C HIS A 64 -1.03 2.91 0.87
N LEU A 65 -1.95 3.02 1.82
CA LEU A 65 -2.80 1.94 2.27
C LEU A 65 -3.98 1.78 1.30
N THR A 66 -3.82 0.83 0.40
CA THR A 66 -4.75 0.48 -0.66
C THR A 66 -4.97 -1.04 -0.62
N ASP A 67 -5.58 -1.63 -1.66
CA ASP A 67 -5.52 -3.08 -1.89
C ASP A 67 -5.68 -3.37 -3.40
N GLY A 68 -5.49 -4.61 -3.79
CA GLY A 68 -5.67 -5.05 -5.17
C GLY A 68 -5.80 -6.56 -5.29
N LEU A 69 -6.31 -7.03 -6.42
CA LEU A 69 -6.41 -8.47 -6.74
C LEU A 69 -5.30 -8.92 -7.69
N GLY A 70 -4.50 -7.98 -8.20
CA GLY A 70 -3.40 -8.23 -9.12
C GLY A 70 -3.84 -8.37 -10.56
N SER A 71 -4.89 -7.62 -10.94
CA SER A 71 -5.25 -7.46 -12.34
C SER A 71 -4.15 -6.71 -13.11
N PHE A 72 -4.24 -6.65 -14.45
CA PHE A 72 -3.35 -5.81 -15.26
C PHE A 72 -3.63 -4.31 -15.12
N ARG A 73 -4.67 -3.95 -14.38
CA ARG A 73 -5.01 -2.57 -14.05
C ARG A 73 -4.65 -2.30 -12.61
N ASP A 74 -4.29 -1.06 -12.41
CA ASP A 74 -4.12 -0.47 -11.10
C ASP A 74 -5.49 -0.22 -10.44
N GLU A 75 -5.89 -1.13 -9.56
CA GLU A 75 -7.27 -1.23 -9.06
C GLU A 75 -7.57 -0.27 -7.91
N HIS A 76 -6.59 -0.02 -7.02
CA HIS A 76 -6.75 0.81 -5.83
C HIS A 76 -8.02 0.48 -5.03
N LEU A 77 -8.21 -0.80 -4.68
CA LEU A 77 -9.36 -1.21 -3.87
C LEU A 77 -9.27 -0.65 -2.45
N ALA A 78 -10.39 -0.66 -1.72
CA ALA A 78 -10.38 -0.38 -0.29
C ALA A 78 -9.47 -1.38 0.45
N PRO A 79 -8.75 -0.96 1.51
CA PRO A 79 -7.90 -1.87 2.26
C PRO A 79 -8.70 -3.04 2.85
N GLY A 80 -8.22 -4.27 2.61
CA GLY A 80 -8.90 -5.50 3.00
C GLY A 80 -9.91 -6.03 1.99
N ALA A 81 -10.10 -5.36 0.85
CA ALA A 81 -10.95 -5.83 -0.24
C ALA A 81 -10.18 -6.60 -1.34
N GLY A 82 -8.86 -6.69 -1.25
CA GLY A 82 -8.01 -7.42 -2.18
C GLY A 82 -7.23 -8.55 -1.50
N ASN A 83 -6.05 -8.87 -2.05
CA ASN A 83 -5.20 -9.97 -1.60
C ASN A 83 -3.86 -9.53 -1.01
N GLN A 84 -3.68 -8.23 -0.74
CA GLN A 84 -2.40 -7.68 -0.27
C GLN A 84 -2.22 -7.68 1.25
N GLN A 85 -3.19 -8.21 1.99
CA GLN A 85 -3.10 -8.39 3.44
C GLN A 85 -2.86 -7.05 4.16
N ALA A 86 -3.63 -6.03 3.80
CA ALA A 86 -3.46 -4.66 4.29
C ALA A 86 -3.48 -4.55 5.83
N ALA A 87 -4.26 -5.41 6.51
CA ALA A 87 -4.32 -5.45 7.97
C ALA A 87 -3.02 -5.97 8.59
N GLU A 88 -2.45 -7.02 8.00
CA GLU A 88 -1.19 -7.63 8.40
C GLU A 88 -0.01 -6.70 8.10
N VAL A 89 -0.04 -5.99 6.97
CA VAL A 89 0.93 -4.93 6.64
C VAL A 89 0.93 -3.86 7.73
N LEU A 90 -0.24 -3.31 8.09
CA LEU A 90 -0.38 -2.32 9.16
C LEU A 90 0.14 -2.85 10.50
N ALA A 91 -0.28 -4.06 10.87
CA ALA A 91 0.14 -4.68 12.12
C ALA A 91 1.67 -4.87 12.16
N HIS A 92 2.26 -5.28 11.05
CA HIS A 92 3.71 -5.46 10.93
C HIS A 92 4.45 -4.13 11.09
N VAL A 93 4.14 -3.11 10.30
CA VAL A 93 4.89 -1.83 10.36
C VAL A 93 4.75 -1.17 11.73
N LEU A 94 3.55 -1.19 12.32
CA LEU A 94 3.33 -0.59 13.65
C LEU A 94 4.03 -1.36 14.77
N ALA A 95 4.08 -2.70 14.70
CA ALA A 95 4.82 -3.50 15.67
C ALA A 95 6.34 -3.29 15.60
N HIS A 96 6.85 -2.81 14.47
CA HIS A 96 8.28 -2.51 14.26
C HIS A 96 8.58 -1.01 14.34
N GLY A 97 7.72 -0.22 14.98
CA GLY A 97 8.01 1.17 15.32
C GLY A 97 7.94 2.14 14.15
N TYR A 98 7.18 1.83 13.09
CA TYR A 98 7.01 2.72 11.94
C TYR A 98 6.54 4.12 12.37
N THR A 99 7.33 5.13 12.00
CA THR A 99 7.06 6.56 12.25
C THR A 99 6.86 7.36 10.96
N GLY A 100 6.70 6.68 9.82
CA GLY A 100 6.46 7.32 8.53
C GLY A 100 5.00 7.75 8.35
N ASP A 101 4.69 8.24 7.16
CA ASP A 101 3.35 8.68 6.81
C ASP A 101 2.47 7.50 6.34
N LEU A 102 1.20 7.51 6.70
CA LEU A 102 0.19 6.54 6.28
C LEU A 102 -0.93 7.29 5.54
N CYS A 103 -1.02 7.08 4.23
CA CYS A 103 -2.07 7.65 3.38
C CYS A 103 -3.11 6.58 3.05
N LEU A 104 -4.38 6.96 3.01
CA LEU A 104 -5.43 6.11 2.44
C LEU A 104 -5.64 6.52 0.98
N GLU A 105 -5.39 5.59 0.07
CA GLU A 105 -5.57 5.83 -1.36
C GLU A 105 -6.48 4.75 -1.96
N MET A 106 -7.58 5.16 -2.57
CA MET A 106 -8.55 4.20 -3.11
C MET A 106 -9.37 4.79 -4.25
N ASN A 107 -9.72 3.94 -5.20
CA ASN A 107 -10.63 4.24 -6.27
C ASN A 107 -12.09 4.23 -5.77
N THR A 108 -12.83 5.27 -6.12
CA THR A 108 -14.25 5.41 -5.73
C THR A 108 -15.19 5.47 -6.93
N ARG A 109 -14.72 5.11 -8.14
CA ARG A 109 -15.50 5.17 -9.38
C ARG A 109 -16.75 4.29 -9.36
N SER A 110 -16.72 3.18 -8.63
CA SER A 110 -17.87 2.26 -8.49
C SER A 110 -18.99 2.80 -7.61
N ALA A 111 -18.78 3.92 -6.89
CA ALA A 111 -19.72 4.41 -5.90
C ALA A 111 -21.04 4.97 -6.45
N GLY A 112 -21.11 5.26 -7.75
CA GLY A 112 -22.32 5.72 -8.45
C GLY A 112 -22.85 7.11 -8.08
N SER A 113 -22.46 7.67 -6.94
CA SER A 113 -22.92 8.99 -6.45
C SER A 113 -21.90 9.64 -5.52
N ARG A 114 -22.05 10.93 -5.25
CA ARG A 114 -21.23 11.65 -4.26
C ARG A 114 -21.39 11.05 -2.85
N ALA A 115 -22.63 10.82 -2.41
CA ALA A 115 -22.92 10.24 -1.11
C ALA A 115 -22.33 8.83 -0.96
N GLY A 116 -22.35 8.03 -2.04
CA GLY A 116 -21.67 6.74 -2.08
C GLY A 116 -20.15 6.84 -1.92
N ARG A 117 -19.51 7.82 -2.58
CA ARG A 117 -18.06 8.06 -2.42
C ARG A 117 -17.72 8.45 -1.00
N GLU A 118 -18.49 9.36 -0.41
CA GLU A 118 -18.30 9.79 0.99
C GLU A 118 -18.48 8.61 1.96
N ARG A 119 -19.45 7.72 1.72
CA ARG A 119 -19.64 6.48 2.51
C ARG A 119 -18.41 5.57 2.45
N LEU A 120 -17.94 5.25 1.23
CA LEU A 120 -16.76 4.40 1.05
C LEU A 120 -15.52 4.95 1.77
N LEU A 121 -15.27 6.26 1.66
CA LEU A 121 -14.13 6.90 2.32
C LEU A 121 -14.25 6.88 3.85
N VAL A 122 -15.46 7.13 4.38
CA VAL A 122 -15.72 7.04 5.83
C VAL A 122 -15.47 5.62 6.33
N ASP A 123 -15.97 4.62 5.62
CA ASP A 123 -15.87 3.22 6.01
C ASP A 123 -14.40 2.74 5.97
N ALA A 124 -13.65 3.09 4.92
CA ALA A 124 -12.23 2.78 4.81
C ALA A 124 -11.38 3.49 5.89
N LEU A 125 -11.71 4.74 6.21
CA LEU A 125 -11.04 5.49 7.27
C LEU A 125 -11.30 4.89 8.66
N ALA A 126 -12.55 4.49 8.94
CA ALA A 126 -12.91 3.82 10.19
C ALA A 126 -12.17 2.47 10.32
N TRP A 127 -12.24 1.63 9.28
CA TRP A 127 -11.55 0.35 9.21
C TRP A 127 -10.04 0.46 9.51
N THR A 128 -9.41 1.51 8.99
CA THR A 128 -7.98 1.78 9.15
C THR A 128 -7.66 2.23 10.56
N ARG A 129 -8.44 3.18 11.11
CA ARG A 129 -8.25 3.66 12.48
C ARG A 129 -8.39 2.54 13.51
N ASP A 130 -9.40 1.68 13.34
CA ASP A 130 -9.62 0.54 14.23
C ASP A 130 -8.41 -0.41 14.26
N ARG A 131 -7.81 -0.69 13.08
CA ARG A 131 -6.63 -1.56 12.97
C ARG A 131 -5.37 -0.91 13.50
N VAL A 132 -5.19 0.39 13.30
CA VAL A 132 -4.08 1.14 13.89
C VAL A 132 -4.19 1.11 15.42
N ALA A 133 -5.38 1.35 15.97
CA ALA A 133 -5.62 1.28 17.42
C ALA A 133 -5.34 -0.12 17.97
N ALA A 134 -5.94 -1.16 17.37
CA ALA A 134 -5.73 -2.55 17.79
C ALA A 134 -4.24 -2.97 17.72
N SER A 135 -3.53 -2.58 16.67
CA SER A 135 -2.11 -2.91 16.51
C SER A 135 -1.23 -2.21 17.55
N ARG A 136 -1.52 -0.93 17.86
CA ARG A 136 -0.81 -0.19 18.91
C ARG A 136 -1.05 -0.78 20.30
N GLU A 137 -2.27 -1.21 20.61
CA GLU A 137 -2.57 -1.91 21.88
C GLU A 137 -1.81 -3.23 22.01
N VAL A 138 -1.62 -3.97 20.91
CA VAL A 138 -0.81 -5.19 20.91
C VAL A 138 0.66 -4.86 21.12
N ALA A 139 1.19 -3.81 20.48
CA ALA A 139 2.58 -3.38 20.66
C ALA A 139 2.88 -2.97 22.11
N THR A 140 2.02 -2.15 22.73
CA THR A 140 2.19 -1.71 24.13
C THR A 140 2.12 -2.87 25.13
N ARG A 141 1.36 -3.93 24.86
CA ARG A 141 1.31 -5.11 25.74
C ARG A 141 2.57 -5.99 25.67
N ARG A 142 3.41 -5.78 24.66
CA ARG A 142 4.63 -6.57 24.41
C ARG A 142 5.91 -5.88 24.87
N SER A 143 5.85 -4.58 25.19
CA SER A 143 6.94 -3.77 25.74
C SER A 143 6.95 -3.78 27.26
#